data_AF-A0A0V1Q0K3-F1
#
_entry.id   AF-A0A0V1Q0K3-F1
#
_cell.length_a   1.000
_cell.length_b   1.000
_cell.length_c   1.000
_cell.angle_alpha   90.00
_cell.angle_beta   90.00
_cell.angle_gamma   90.00
#
_symmetry.space_group_name_H-M   'P 1'
#
loop_
_entity.id
_entity.type
_entity.pdbx_description
1 polymer ?
#
loop_
_entity_poly.entity_id
_entity_poly.type
_entity_poly.pdbx_seq_one_letter_code
_entity_poly.pdbx_strand_id
1 'polypeptide(L)'
;MSEPTVNFHIQTRLTEFKIPTELIKKNFKAIQKQIEKQKKSVGEDVAKIKKNSKLPTAIKIEMINKLIKSFETFQKRLQTSISRDEIFRSRIMARLENLTELTNYTIKTNAVPELNASPIDSDDNRDESLATPKSMEDEDRLLDLHNVNLINWYRDQTNLLIIDYLIKSNTRSDQNIGLQLLKSISQTNPKFTKLIDYDLYDNFNKVFVSIIENHDLSLVIAWFNENRNFLKKANSNLEFEINYCKFLSLIEEGDVNEAIKYSQANLSPYGNKGNYQSQEFINHESNLNKLKEIGGLLVYMAINEKASTQVDKSIPFSSSLVIRSPRFKEYKKLLSNERWDSLSQCFIENFTKLYGISRNYPLFIYLSAGLSSLKTKSCYCNTENTIFKQYIESLESNENVYKKDLAVLTDKKYRGPNKYYKLLNKINHCPVCSPELYKLSKNLPYAQLITSIFNNPFKLPNGNIYPFDKLLNPSEKYLSEKNTLLRMGKVKDPLTREIFLIDDCVRVYPA
;
A
#
# COMPACT_ATOMS: atom_id res chain seq x y z
N MET A 1 -2.98 -22.88 11.59
CA MET A 1 -3.34 -21.45 11.65
C MET A 1 -4.45 -21.34 12.67
N SER A 2 -4.33 -20.43 13.65
CA SER A 2 -5.44 -20.14 14.56
C SER A 2 -6.63 -19.64 13.74
N GLU A 3 -7.82 -20.13 14.06
CA GLU A 3 -9.06 -19.70 13.41
C GLU A 3 -9.26 -18.19 13.61
N PRO A 4 -9.78 -17.46 12.60
CA PRO A 4 -9.90 -16.01 12.69
C PRO A 4 -10.95 -15.63 13.75
N THR A 5 -10.54 -14.79 14.68
CA THR A 5 -11.39 -14.32 15.77
C THR A 5 -11.81 -12.86 15.57
N VAL A 6 -12.83 -12.43 16.30
CA VAL A 6 -13.27 -11.02 16.29
C VAL A 6 -12.12 -10.08 16.72
N ASN A 7 -11.35 -10.45 17.76
CA ASN A 7 -10.26 -9.60 18.23
C ASN A 7 -9.12 -9.49 17.20
N PHE A 8 -8.82 -10.55 16.46
CA PHE A 8 -7.86 -10.50 15.36
C PHE A 8 -8.24 -9.43 14.33
N HIS A 9 -9.52 -9.34 13.95
CA HIS A 9 -10.00 -8.33 13.00
C HIS A 9 -9.97 -6.91 13.58
N ILE A 10 -10.23 -6.74 14.87
CA ILE A 10 -10.11 -5.44 15.53
C ILE A 10 -8.65 -4.97 15.52
N GLN A 11 -7.72 -5.82 15.95
CA GLN A 11 -6.29 -5.49 16.04
C GLN A 11 -5.68 -5.15 14.68
N THR A 12 -6.01 -5.92 13.64
CA THR A 12 -5.47 -5.71 12.29
C THR A 12 -5.96 -4.41 11.63
N ARG A 13 -7.11 -3.86 12.06
CA ARG A 13 -7.78 -2.71 11.43
C ARG A 13 -7.71 -1.41 12.22
N LEU A 14 -6.96 -1.37 13.33
CA LEU A 14 -6.79 -0.15 14.13
C LEU A 14 -6.28 1.04 13.31
N THR A 15 -5.47 0.79 12.28
CA THR A 15 -4.92 1.83 11.40
C THR A 15 -5.99 2.57 10.60
N GLU A 16 -7.15 1.95 10.32
CA GLU A 16 -8.26 2.55 9.59
C GLU A 16 -8.87 3.75 10.34
N PHE A 17 -8.75 3.82 11.67
CA PHE A 17 -9.29 4.91 12.47
C PHE A 17 -8.37 6.14 12.56
N LYS A 18 -7.11 6.00 12.13
CA LYS A 18 -6.09 7.04 12.28
C LYS A 18 -6.40 8.30 11.46
N ILE A 19 -6.82 8.12 10.21
CA ILE A 19 -7.06 9.22 9.28
C ILE A 19 -8.19 10.14 9.77
N PRO A 20 -9.43 9.67 10.07
CA PRO A 20 -10.48 10.54 10.59
C PRO A 20 -10.09 11.19 11.91
N THR A 21 -9.36 10.48 12.77
CA THR A 21 -8.90 11.02 14.04
C THR A 21 -7.96 12.20 13.84
N GLU A 22 -7.00 12.11 12.91
CA GLU A 22 -6.12 13.23 12.57
C GLU A 22 -6.87 14.38 11.88
N LEU A 23 -7.86 14.08 11.04
CA LEU A 23 -8.71 15.10 10.42
C LEU A 23 -9.55 15.86 11.45
N ILE A 24 -10.13 15.17 12.43
CA ILE A 24 -10.85 15.78 13.57
C ILE A 24 -9.90 16.66 14.38
N LYS A 25 -8.69 16.16 14.73
CA LYS A 25 -7.69 16.97 15.45
C LYS A 25 -7.29 18.23 14.68
N LYS A 26 -7.09 18.12 13.37
CA LYS A 26 -6.75 19.27 12.50
C LYS A 26 -7.91 20.27 12.44
N ASN A 27 -9.14 19.79 12.26
CA ASN A 27 -10.34 20.62 12.23
C ASN A 27 -10.59 21.33 13.56
N PHE A 28 -10.45 20.63 14.68
CA PHE A 28 -10.58 21.19 16.02
C PHE A 28 -9.58 22.33 16.28
N LYS A 29 -8.30 22.13 15.94
CA LYS A 29 -7.28 23.20 16.04
C LYS A 29 -7.60 24.39 15.15
N ALA A 30 -8.16 24.15 13.96
CA ALA A 30 -8.57 25.22 13.05
C ALA A 30 -9.75 26.03 13.64
N ILE A 31 -10.76 25.36 14.19
CA ILE A 31 -11.90 25.98 14.88
C ILE A 31 -11.40 26.83 16.06
N GLN A 32 -10.52 26.27 16.91
CA GLN A 32 -9.96 27.00 18.05
C GLN A 32 -9.22 28.28 17.60
N LYS A 33 -8.39 28.18 16.55
CA LYS A 33 -7.68 29.34 16.00
C LYS A 33 -8.64 30.38 15.42
N GLN A 34 -9.73 29.96 14.78
CA GLN A 34 -10.75 30.85 14.26
C GLN A 34 -11.48 31.59 15.39
N ILE A 35 -11.87 30.88 16.46
CA ILE A 35 -12.53 31.46 17.65
C ILE A 35 -11.61 32.50 18.30
N GLU A 36 -10.34 32.17 18.57
CA GLU A 36 -9.40 33.10 19.20
C GLU A 36 -9.14 34.33 18.33
N LYS A 37 -9.01 34.16 17.01
CA LYS A 37 -8.86 35.28 16.07
C LYS A 37 -10.08 36.20 16.09
N GLN A 38 -11.28 35.63 16.08
CA GLN A 38 -12.52 36.41 16.13
C GLN A 38 -12.65 37.15 17.47
N LYS A 39 -12.41 36.46 18.59
CA LYS A 39 -12.42 37.04 19.94
C LYS A 39 -11.47 38.24 20.06
N LYS A 40 -10.25 38.12 19.55
CA LYS A 40 -9.26 39.22 19.53
C LYS A 40 -9.74 40.39 18.66
N SER A 41 -10.18 40.12 17.43
CA SER A 41 -10.65 41.17 16.51
C SER A 41 -11.83 41.95 17.11
N VAL A 42 -12.79 41.26 17.70
CA VAL A 42 -13.98 41.86 18.31
C VAL A 42 -13.59 42.67 19.54
N GLY A 43 -12.67 42.17 20.38
CA GLY A 43 -12.15 42.93 21.52
C GLY A 43 -11.51 44.25 21.10
N GLU A 44 -10.70 44.24 20.04
CA GLU A 44 -10.07 45.44 19.48
C GLU A 44 -11.10 46.43 18.92
N ASP A 45 -12.09 45.95 18.17
CA ASP A 45 -13.10 46.82 17.56
C ASP A 45 -14.08 47.40 18.60
N VAL A 46 -14.48 46.63 19.61
CA VAL A 46 -15.26 47.15 20.74
C VAL A 46 -14.47 48.18 21.53
N ALA A 47 -13.17 47.97 21.73
CA ALA A 47 -12.31 48.95 22.40
C ALA A 47 -12.20 50.27 21.60
N LYS A 48 -12.11 50.20 20.26
CA LYS A 48 -12.12 51.40 19.39
C LYS A 48 -13.41 52.20 19.51
N ILE A 49 -14.55 51.53 19.60
CA ILE A 49 -15.86 52.17 19.78
C ILE A 49 -15.97 52.82 21.16
N LYS A 50 -15.53 52.13 22.22
CA LYS A 50 -15.61 52.63 23.61
C LYS A 50 -14.66 53.80 23.90
N LYS A 51 -13.41 53.76 23.39
CA LYS A 51 -12.37 54.75 23.74
C LYS A 51 -12.53 56.11 23.04
N ASN A 52 -13.23 56.18 21.91
CA ASN A 52 -13.37 57.41 21.14
C ASN A 52 -14.73 58.10 21.41
N SER A 53 -14.77 58.94 22.45
CA SER A 53 -15.99 59.68 22.83
C SER A 53 -16.46 60.67 21.75
N LYS A 54 -15.54 61.20 20.93
CA LYS A 54 -15.78 62.21 19.88
C LYS A 54 -16.34 61.67 18.56
N LEU A 55 -16.54 60.35 18.41
CA LEU A 55 -17.08 59.78 17.17
C LEU A 55 -18.60 60.06 17.04
N PRO A 56 -19.07 60.56 15.88
CA PRO A 56 -20.49 60.70 15.56
C PRO A 56 -21.27 59.39 15.76
N THR A 57 -22.51 59.49 16.24
CA THR A 57 -23.39 58.34 16.50
C THR A 57 -23.62 57.48 15.26
N ALA A 58 -23.73 58.10 14.08
CA ALA A 58 -23.89 57.39 12.80
C ALA A 58 -22.70 56.46 12.50
N ILE A 59 -21.46 56.91 12.72
CA ILE A 59 -20.24 56.12 12.50
C ILE A 59 -20.15 54.97 13.50
N LYS A 60 -20.56 55.19 14.76
CA LYS A 60 -20.62 54.12 15.78
C LYS A 60 -21.60 53.01 15.36
N ILE A 61 -22.78 53.37 14.86
CA ILE A 61 -23.78 52.40 14.37
C ILE A 61 -23.24 51.62 13.18
N GLU A 62 -22.56 52.29 12.24
CA GLU A 62 -21.96 51.61 11.08
C GLU A 62 -20.85 50.61 11.49
N MET A 63 -20.02 50.97 12.46
CA MET A 63 -19.01 50.06 13.03
C MET A 63 -19.65 48.85 13.72
N ILE A 64 -20.76 49.04 14.45
CA ILE A 64 -21.52 47.94 15.05
C ILE A 64 -22.12 47.03 13.97
N ASN A 65 -22.71 47.59 12.92
CA ASN A 65 -23.24 46.81 11.80
C ASN A 65 -22.14 46.01 11.09
N LYS A 66 -20.94 46.58 10.95
CA LYS A 66 -19.77 45.85 10.41
C LYS A 66 -19.35 44.70 11.33
N LEU A 67 -19.40 44.89 12.65
CA LEU A 67 -19.14 43.82 13.63
C LEU A 67 -20.18 42.70 13.53
N ILE A 68 -21.46 43.03 13.42
CA ILE A 68 -22.54 42.05 13.25
C ILE A 68 -22.31 41.22 11.96
N LYS A 69 -22.06 41.88 10.83
CA LYS A 69 -21.75 41.18 9.55
C LYS A 69 -20.51 40.27 9.65
N SER A 70 -19.49 40.70 10.40
CA SER A 70 -18.30 39.89 10.67
C SER A 70 -18.66 38.63 11.48
N PHE A 71 -19.49 38.76 12.51
CA PHE A 71 -19.97 37.63 13.31
C PHE A 71 -20.87 36.67 12.52
N GLU A 72 -21.77 37.17 11.68
CA GLU A 72 -22.60 36.33 10.80
C GLU A 72 -21.73 35.51 9.84
N THR A 73 -20.69 36.13 9.26
CA THR A 73 -19.74 35.44 8.39
C THR A 73 -18.93 34.40 9.16
N PHE A 74 -18.52 34.73 10.38
CA PHE A 74 -17.84 33.81 11.29
C PHE A 74 -18.74 32.61 11.64
N GLN A 75 -20.02 32.84 11.96
CA GLN A 75 -20.99 31.79 12.26
C GLN A 75 -21.16 30.83 11.09
N LYS A 76 -21.29 31.32 9.85
CA LYS A 76 -21.36 30.48 8.64
C LYS A 76 -20.11 29.60 8.47
N ARG A 77 -18.92 30.18 8.70
CA ARG A 77 -17.65 29.45 8.65
C ARG A 77 -17.56 28.38 9.74
N LEU A 78 -18.00 28.69 10.96
CA LEU A 78 -18.01 27.75 12.07
C LEU A 78 -18.97 26.59 11.80
N GLN A 79 -20.17 26.88 11.28
CA GLN A 79 -21.14 25.84 10.89
C GLN A 79 -20.56 24.88 9.86
N THR A 80 -19.81 25.40 8.87
CA THR A 80 -19.14 24.57 7.86
C THR A 80 -18.05 23.68 8.47
N SER A 81 -17.32 24.18 9.47
CA SER A 81 -16.32 23.38 10.18
C SER A 81 -16.96 22.31 11.08
N ILE A 82 -18.12 22.60 11.69
CA ILE A 82 -18.89 21.63 12.49
C ILE A 82 -19.43 20.51 11.59
N SER A 83 -20.04 20.86 10.44
CA SER A 83 -20.55 19.85 9.51
C SER A 83 -19.45 18.93 8.98
N ARG A 84 -18.23 19.46 8.77
CA ARG A 84 -17.05 18.63 8.44
C ARG A 84 -16.66 17.68 9.57
N ASP A 85 -16.72 18.14 10.82
CA ASP A 85 -16.45 17.29 11.98
C ASP A 85 -17.45 16.13 12.09
N GLU A 86 -18.74 16.42 11.89
CA GLU A 86 -19.81 15.41 11.86
C GLU A 86 -19.57 14.36 10.77
N ILE A 87 -19.12 14.76 9.58
CA ILE A 87 -18.74 13.83 8.52
C ILE A 87 -17.61 12.92 8.98
N PHE A 88 -16.54 13.44 9.57
CA PHE A 88 -15.43 12.61 10.05
C PHE A 88 -15.84 11.65 11.17
N ARG A 89 -16.66 12.11 12.12
CA ARG A 89 -17.22 11.24 13.17
C ARG A 89 -18.10 10.15 12.59
N SER A 90 -18.90 10.45 11.58
CA SER A 90 -19.74 9.45 10.92
C SER A 90 -18.92 8.33 10.26
N ARG A 91 -17.70 8.60 9.81
CA ARG A 91 -16.76 7.58 9.30
C ARG A 91 -16.26 6.65 10.40
N ILE A 92 -15.90 7.23 11.56
CA ILE A 92 -15.49 6.45 12.75
C ILE A 92 -16.64 5.53 13.18
N MET A 93 -17.86 6.07 13.27
CA MET A 93 -19.04 5.28 13.63
C MET A 93 -19.32 4.16 12.63
N ALA A 94 -19.28 4.45 11.33
CA ALA A 94 -19.49 3.44 10.29
C ALA A 94 -18.43 2.31 10.34
N ARG A 95 -17.17 2.64 10.67
CA ARG A 95 -16.09 1.65 10.85
C ARG A 95 -16.30 0.82 12.10
N LEU A 96 -16.72 1.43 13.21
CA LEU A 96 -17.08 0.73 14.43
C LEU A 96 -18.23 -0.25 14.17
N GLU A 97 -19.33 0.24 13.58
CA GLU A 97 -20.49 -0.57 13.19
C GLU A 97 -20.08 -1.76 12.31
N ASN A 98 -19.20 -1.51 11.32
CA ASN A 98 -18.68 -2.55 10.44
C ASN A 98 -17.89 -3.66 11.14
N LEU A 99 -17.18 -3.32 12.23
CA LEU A 99 -16.46 -4.30 13.03
C LEU A 99 -17.38 -4.99 14.04
N THR A 100 -18.31 -4.26 14.66
CA THR A 100 -19.28 -4.85 15.59
C THR A 100 -20.19 -5.86 14.90
N GLU A 101 -20.43 -5.71 13.59
CA GLU A 101 -21.18 -6.66 12.78
C GLU A 101 -20.59 -8.08 12.83
N LEU A 102 -19.27 -8.23 13.02
CA LEU A 102 -18.61 -9.53 13.19
C LEU A 102 -19.11 -10.31 14.40
N THR A 103 -19.58 -9.63 15.45
CA THR A 103 -20.13 -10.29 16.64
C THR A 103 -21.41 -11.07 16.34
N ASN A 104 -22.12 -10.73 15.26
CA ASN A 104 -23.30 -11.46 14.81
C ASN A 104 -22.95 -12.76 14.06
N TYR A 105 -21.68 -12.95 13.71
CA TYR A 105 -21.19 -14.07 12.92
C TYR A 105 -20.33 -15.03 13.74
N THR A 106 -20.41 -14.97 15.07
CA THR A 106 -19.65 -15.85 15.95
C THR A 106 -20.32 -17.19 16.13
N ILE A 107 -19.53 -18.24 16.34
CA ILE A 107 -20.05 -19.56 16.70
C ILE A 107 -20.76 -19.44 18.05
N LYS A 108 -22.02 -19.87 18.11
CA LYS A 108 -22.74 -19.99 19.39
C LYS A 108 -22.17 -21.20 20.11
N THR A 109 -21.38 -20.99 21.16
CA THR A 109 -21.04 -22.07 22.09
C THR A 109 -22.34 -22.51 22.77
N ASN A 110 -22.84 -23.69 22.37
CA ASN A 110 -23.84 -24.36 23.19
C ASN A 110 -23.18 -24.65 24.54
N ALA A 111 -23.74 -24.11 25.62
CA ALA A 111 -23.35 -24.45 26.98
C ALA A 111 -23.24 -25.97 27.11
N VAL A 112 -22.05 -26.46 27.44
CA VAL A 112 -21.84 -27.86 27.79
C VAL A 112 -22.72 -28.14 29.02
N PRO A 113 -23.66 -29.11 28.98
CA PRO A 113 -24.35 -29.53 30.19
C PRO A 113 -23.31 -30.13 31.15
N GLU A 114 -23.23 -29.59 32.35
CA GLU A 114 -22.48 -30.17 33.47
C GLU A 114 -22.99 -31.60 33.72
N LEU A 115 -22.30 -32.59 33.18
CA LEU A 115 -22.49 -33.99 33.51
C LEU A 115 -21.13 -34.62 33.76
N ASN A 116 -20.83 -34.72 35.06
CA ASN A 116 -20.04 -35.75 35.75
C ASN A 116 -19.05 -35.14 36.75
N ALA A 117 -19.58 -34.60 37.86
CA ALA A 117 -18.83 -34.57 39.11
C ALA A 117 -19.06 -35.92 39.82
N SER A 118 -18.05 -36.80 39.77
CA SER A 118 -17.94 -37.92 40.70
C SER A 118 -17.19 -37.44 41.94
N PRO A 119 -17.58 -37.86 43.16
CA PRO A 119 -16.96 -37.39 44.39
C PRO A 119 -15.63 -38.12 44.59
N ILE A 120 -14.55 -37.36 44.79
CA ILE A 120 -13.31 -37.89 45.37
C ILE A 120 -13.07 -37.12 46.65
N ASP A 121 -13.10 -37.89 47.74
CA ASP A 121 -12.81 -37.49 49.10
C ASP A 121 -11.35 -37.05 49.31
N SER A 122 -11.19 -36.23 50.35
CA SER A 122 -10.06 -36.11 51.27
C SER A 122 -8.87 -35.20 50.93
N ASP A 123 -8.67 -34.28 51.89
CA ASP A 123 -7.43 -33.75 52.46
C ASP A 123 -6.75 -32.50 51.85
N ASP A 124 -6.98 -31.39 52.56
CA ASP A 124 -5.97 -30.56 53.21
C ASP A 124 -4.98 -29.77 52.32
N ASN A 125 -5.28 -28.50 52.05
CA ASN A 125 -4.77 -27.38 52.86
C ASN A 125 -5.02 -26.02 52.20
N ARG A 126 -5.16 -25.02 53.08
CA ARG A 126 -5.55 -23.63 52.83
C ARG A 126 -4.49 -22.88 52.01
N ASP A 127 -4.96 -22.09 51.05
CA ASP A 127 -4.43 -20.74 50.87
C ASP A 127 -5.54 -19.81 50.32
N GLU A 128 -6.10 -19.00 51.21
CA GLU A 128 -6.99 -17.89 50.87
C GLU A 128 -6.18 -16.78 50.19
N SER A 129 -6.12 -16.82 48.86
CA SER A 129 -5.75 -15.65 48.07
C SER A 129 -6.91 -15.29 47.14
N LEU A 130 -7.35 -14.04 47.24
CA LEU A 130 -8.47 -13.45 46.53
C LEU A 130 -8.41 -13.76 45.03
N ALA A 131 -9.18 -14.75 44.59
CA ALA A 131 -9.60 -14.87 43.21
C ALA A 131 -10.60 -13.73 42.93
N THR A 132 -10.07 -12.60 42.46
CA THR A 132 -10.86 -11.64 41.71
C THR A 132 -11.56 -12.40 40.57
N PRO A 133 -12.87 -12.20 40.37
CA PRO A 133 -13.57 -12.88 39.29
C PRO A 133 -12.93 -12.44 37.97
N LYS A 134 -12.29 -13.37 37.25
CA LYS A 134 -11.89 -13.15 35.86
C LYS A 134 -13.15 -12.74 35.11
N SER A 135 -13.20 -11.48 34.70
CA SER A 135 -14.23 -10.92 33.85
C SER A 135 -14.41 -11.81 32.62
N MET A 136 -15.66 -12.13 32.31
CA MET A 136 -16.11 -12.87 31.12
C MET A 136 -15.83 -12.12 29.79
N GLU A 137 -14.83 -11.24 29.74
CA GLU A 137 -14.50 -10.36 28.60
C GLU A 137 -13.40 -10.94 27.69
N ASP A 138 -12.71 -12.00 28.10
CA ASP A 138 -11.51 -12.53 27.43
C ASP A 138 -11.72 -13.80 26.57
N GLU A 139 -12.95 -14.26 26.38
CA GLU A 139 -13.18 -15.34 25.40
C GLU A 139 -13.15 -14.78 23.97
N ASP A 140 -12.01 -14.95 23.31
CA ASP A 140 -11.82 -14.56 21.93
C ASP A 140 -12.81 -15.31 21.02
N ARG A 141 -13.86 -14.60 20.58
CA ARG A 141 -14.99 -15.21 19.89
C ARG A 141 -14.59 -15.65 18.48
N LEU A 142 -14.74 -16.94 18.23
CA LEU A 142 -14.48 -17.58 16.94
C LEU A 142 -15.57 -17.24 15.93
N LEU A 143 -15.16 -16.94 14.70
CA LEU A 143 -16.07 -16.63 13.60
C LEU A 143 -16.55 -17.91 12.90
N ASP A 144 -17.84 -17.96 12.59
CA ASP A 144 -18.45 -19.04 11.81
C ASP A 144 -18.18 -18.85 10.32
N LEU A 145 -17.15 -19.54 9.81
CA LEU A 145 -16.74 -19.52 8.41
C LEU A 145 -17.78 -20.07 7.43
N HIS A 146 -18.80 -20.79 7.92
CA HIS A 146 -19.91 -21.27 7.08
C HIS A 146 -21.05 -20.26 6.97
N ASN A 147 -21.02 -19.17 7.73
CA ASN A 147 -22.02 -18.13 7.68
C ASN A 147 -21.93 -17.33 6.37
N VAL A 148 -22.99 -17.37 5.56
CA VAL A 148 -23.07 -16.67 4.27
C VAL A 148 -22.87 -15.16 4.41
N ASN A 149 -23.35 -14.57 5.52
CA ASN A 149 -23.20 -13.13 5.77
C ASN A 149 -21.75 -12.77 6.08
N LEU A 150 -21.00 -13.63 6.78
CA LEU A 150 -19.56 -13.43 6.99
C LEU A 150 -18.78 -13.50 5.67
N ILE A 151 -19.15 -14.43 4.78
CA ILE A 151 -18.55 -14.53 3.44
C ILE A 151 -18.81 -13.24 2.64
N ASN A 152 -20.03 -12.72 2.69
CA ASN A 152 -20.38 -11.45 2.04
C ASN A 152 -19.62 -10.27 2.67
N TRP A 153 -19.46 -10.24 3.99
CA TRP A 153 -18.64 -9.24 4.67
C TRP A 153 -17.19 -9.27 4.18
N TYR A 154 -16.56 -10.45 4.08
CA TYR A 154 -15.20 -10.58 3.53
C TYR A 154 -15.09 -10.13 2.06
N ARG A 155 -16.13 -10.37 1.24
CA ARG A 155 -16.19 -9.86 -0.13
C ARG A 155 -16.23 -8.33 -0.14
N ASP A 156 -17.04 -7.72 0.72
CA ASP A 156 -17.09 -6.28 0.86
C ASP A 156 -15.74 -5.71 1.32
N GLN A 157 -15.06 -6.38 2.25
CA GLN A 157 -13.70 -6.01 2.65
C GLN A 157 -12.69 -6.09 1.51
N THR A 158 -12.82 -7.11 0.66
CA THR A 158 -11.97 -7.24 -0.53
C THR A 158 -12.24 -6.11 -1.53
N ASN A 159 -13.51 -5.77 -1.75
CA ASN A 159 -13.88 -4.63 -2.59
C ASN A 159 -13.29 -3.32 -2.04
N LEU A 160 -13.34 -3.10 -0.72
CA LEU A 160 -12.73 -1.93 -0.08
C LEU A 160 -11.22 -1.87 -0.33
N LEU A 161 -10.51 -3.00 -0.20
CA LEU A 161 -9.06 -3.07 -0.47
C LEU A 161 -8.72 -2.72 -1.93
N ILE A 162 -9.53 -3.19 -2.87
CA ILE A 162 -9.35 -2.90 -4.30
C ILE A 162 -9.61 -1.42 -4.58
N ILE A 163 -10.72 -0.87 -4.08
CA ILE A 163 -11.06 0.55 -4.24
C ILE A 163 -9.96 1.42 -3.64
N ASP A 164 -9.54 1.15 -2.41
CA ASP A 164 -8.49 1.90 -1.71
C ASP A 164 -7.18 1.90 -2.51
N TYR A 165 -6.76 0.73 -3.01
CA TYR A 165 -5.57 0.62 -3.86
C TYR A 165 -5.71 1.44 -5.15
N LEU A 166 -6.83 1.33 -5.87
CA LEU A 166 -7.05 2.03 -7.13
C LEU A 166 -7.12 3.55 -6.96
N ILE A 167 -7.70 4.02 -5.85
CA ILE A 167 -7.72 5.45 -5.54
C ILE A 167 -6.30 5.96 -5.30
N LYS A 168 -5.50 5.24 -4.51
CA LYS A 168 -4.14 5.67 -4.12
C LYS A 168 -3.08 5.52 -5.22
N SER A 169 -3.25 4.55 -6.10
CA SER A 169 -2.33 4.27 -7.22
C SER A 169 -2.66 5.05 -8.49
N ASN A 170 -3.51 6.07 -8.40
CA ASN A 170 -3.94 6.84 -9.55
C ASN A 170 -2.79 7.62 -10.18
N THR A 171 -2.57 7.40 -11.47
CA THR A 171 -1.56 8.08 -12.28
C THR A 171 -2.16 9.03 -13.32
N ARG A 172 -3.49 9.09 -13.43
CA ARG A 172 -4.20 9.80 -14.51
C ARG A 172 -4.77 11.13 -14.03
N SER A 173 -4.71 12.17 -14.86
CA SER A 173 -5.37 13.46 -14.64
C SER A 173 -6.86 13.48 -14.93
N ASP A 174 -7.31 12.72 -15.93
CA ASP A 174 -8.68 12.81 -16.42
C ASP A 174 -9.68 12.18 -15.44
N GLN A 175 -9.38 10.97 -14.96
CA GLN A 175 -10.32 10.18 -14.17
C GLN A 175 -9.58 9.25 -13.20
N ASN A 176 -10.10 9.19 -11.96
CA ASN A 176 -9.67 8.20 -10.98
C ASN A 176 -10.60 6.97 -11.04
N ILE A 177 -10.06 5.85 -11.51
CA ILE A 177 -10.80 4.59 -11.68
C ILE A 177 -11.36 4.09 -10.33
N GLY A 178 -10.59 4.26 -9.25
CA GLY A 178 -11.03 3.89 -7.91
C GLY A 178 -12.24 4.71 -7.43
N LEU A 179 -12.29 6.01 -7.75
CA LEU A 179 -13.46 6.84 -7.45
C LEU A 179 -14.69 6.45 -8.27
N GLN A 180 -14.50 6.05 -9.54
CA GLN A 180 -15.60 5.54 -10.37
C GLN A 180 -16.17 4.24 -9.80
N LEU A 181 -15.30 3.31 -9.41
CA LEU A 181 -15.68 2.05 -8.79
C LEU A 181 -16.37 2.27 -7.44
N LEU A 182 -15.87 3.21 -6.62
CA LEU A 182 -16.53 3.60 -5.38
C LEU A 182 -17.94 4.14 -5.65
N LYS A 183 -18.10 5.00 -6.67
CA LYS A 183 -19.39 5.57 -7.05
C LYS A 183 -20.38 4.47 -7.46
N SER A 184 -19.97 3.52 -8.30
CA SER A 184 -20.85 2.42 -8.72
C SER A 184 -21.26 1.53 -7.55
N ILE A 185 -20.31 1.15 -6.68
CA ILE A 185 -20.61 0.28 -5.52
C ILE A 185 -21.41 1.01 -4.45
N SER A 186 -21.22 2.33 -4.30
CA SER A 186 -21.98 3.13 -3.33
C SER A 186 -23.47 3.22 -3.63
N GLN A 187 -23.89 3.00 -4.90
CA GLN A 187 -25.30 2.93 -5.27
C GLN A 187 -25.99 1.72 -4.66
N THR A 188 -25.28 0.60 -4.56
CA THR A 188 -25.78 -0.63 -3.93
C THR A 188 -25.55 -0.66 -2.42
N ASN A 189 -24.41 -0.14 -1.96
CA ASN A 189 -24.07 -0.12 -0.53
C ASN A 189 -23.45 1.24 -0.13
N PRO A 190 -24.25 2.18 0.39
CA PRO A 190 -23.78 3.53 0.72
C PRO A 190 -22.77 3.57 1.88
N LYS A 191 -22.61 2.46 2.63
CA LYS A 191 -21.63 2.36 3.73
C LYS A 191 -20.19 2.55 3.24
N PHE A 192 -19.90 2.15 1.99
CA PHE A 192 -18.56 2.17 1.41
C PHE A 192 -17.93 3.57 1.40
N THR A 193 -18.72 4.62 1.16
CA THR A 193 -18.21 6.00 1.14
C THR A 193 -17.76 6.49 2.51
N LYS A 194 -18.21 5.84 3.59
CA LYS A 194 -17.80 6.15 4.97
C LYS A 194 -16.64 5.27 5.44
N LEU A 195 -16.42 4.13 4.79
CA LEU A 195 -15.32 3.21 5.14
C LEU A 195 -13.99 3.60 4.48
N ILE A 196 -14.01 4.37 3.38
CA ILE A 196 -12.82 4.86 2.69
C ILE A 196 -12.72 6.39 2.79
N ASP A 197 -11.54 6.90 3.12
CA ASP A 197 -11.23 8.34 3.16
C ASP A 197 -10.94 8.91 1.75
N TYR A 198 -11.88 8.70 0.81
CA TYR A 198 -11.67 8.94 -0.62
C TYR A 198 -11.41 10.41 -0.96
N ASP A 199 -11.99 11.35 -0.21
CA ASP A 199 -11.83 12.79 -0.39
C ASP A 199 -10.43 13.28 -0.06
N LEU A 200 -9.81 12.69 0.97
CA LEU A 200 -8.42 12.94 1.31
C LEU A 200 -7.50 12.50 0.17
N TYR A 201 -7.74 11.30 -0.38
CA TYR A 201 -6.94 10.76 -1.47
C TYR A 201 -7.20 11.45 -2.80
N ASP A 202 -8.42 11.93 -3.07
CA ASP A 202 -8.72 12.76 -4.24
C ASP A 202 -7.91 14.07 -4.22
N ASN A 203 -7.84 14.74 -3.06
CA ASN A 203 -6.99 15.92 -2.89
C ASN A 203 -5.50 15.58 -3.07
N PHE A 204 -5.04 14.45 -2.53
CA PHE A 204 -3.68 13.97 -2.76
C PHE A 204 -3.39 13.75 -4.24
N ASN A 205 -4.28 13.07 -4.97
CA ASN A 205 -4.12 12.78 -6.39
C ASN A 205 -4.08 14.06 -7.23
N LYS A 206 -4.93 15.06 -6.92
CA LYS A 206 -4.89 16.36 -7.58
C LYS A 206 -3.53 17.04 -7.45
N VAL A 207 -2.97 17.06 -6.23
CA VAL A 207 -1.63 17.62 -6.00
C VAL A 207 -0.54 16.79 -6.69
N PHE A 208 -0.60 15.47 -6.58
CA PHE A 208 0.38 14.55 -7.16
C PHE A 208 0.44 14.67 -8.69
N VAL A 209 -0.72 14.62 -9.35
CA VAL A 209 -0.81 14.75 -10.81
C VAL A 209 -0.42 16.14 -11.29
N SER A 210 -0.75 17.20 -10.53
CA SER A 210 -0.29 18.56 -10.81
C SER A 210 1.23 18.66 -10.87
N ILE A 211 1.94 17.93 -9.98
CA ILE A 211 3.40 17.90 -9.96
C ILE A 211 3.96 17.11 -11.14
N ILE A 212 3.42 15.90 -11.39
CA ILE A 212 4.01 14.95 -12.34
C ILE A 212 3.62 15.23 -13.81
N GLU A 213 2.36 15.54 -14.09
CA GLU A 213 1.89 15.74 -15.47
C GLU A 213 1.90 17.21 -15.88
N ASN A 214 1.39 18.10 -15.01
CA ASN A 214 1.19 19.51 -15.35
C ASN A 214 2.39 20.39 -15.03
N HIS A 215 3.36 19.88 -14.26
CA HIS A 215 4.50 20.65 -13.75
C HIS A 215 4.07 21.94 -13.01
N ASP A 216 2.88 21.93 -12.39
CA ASP A 216 2.30 23.07 -11.67
C ASP A 216 2.53 22.93 -10.16
N LEU A 217 3.20 23.93 -9.60
CA LEU A 217 3.56 24.03 -8.19
C LEU A 217 2.46 24.65 -7.31
N SER A 218 1.42 25.23 -7.90
CA SER A 218 0.40 26.01 -7.18
C SER A 218 -0.29 25.18 -6.09
N LEU A 219 -0.70 23.95 -6.42
CA LEU A 219 -1.41 23.07 -5.49
C LEU A 219 -0.50 22.56 -4.36
N VAL A 220 0.77 22.23 -4.65
CA VAL A 220 1.71 21.77 -3.62
C VAL A 220 2.13 22.91 -2.69
N ILE A 221 2.25 24.14 -3.21
CA ILE A 221 2.51 25.34 -2.39
C ILE A 221 1.33 25.63 -1.46
N ALA A 222 0.09 25.53 -1.96
CA ALA A 222 -1.10 25.67 -1.13
C ALA A 222 -1.10 24.62 0.01
N TRP A 223 -0.85 23.36 -0.33
CA TRP A 223 -0.75 22.27 0.65
C TRP A 223 0.39 22.48 1.67
N PHE A 224 1.56 22.95 1.22
CA PHE A 224 2.69 23.27 2.09
C PHE A 224 2.30 24.34 3.12
N ASN A 225 1.67 25.42 2.67
CA ASN A 225 1.29 26.54 3.53
C ASN A 225 0.24 26.14 4.58
N GLU A 226 -0.71 25.27 4.22
CA GLU A 226 -1.68 24.73 5.15
C GLU A 226 -1.06 23.87 6.26
N ASN A 227 0.04 23.16 5.94
CA ASN A 227 0.66 22.18 6.83
C ASN A 227 2.04 22.61 7.36
N ARG A 228 2.42 23.89 7.17
CA ARG A 228 3.77 24.41 7.47
C ARG A 228 4.26 24.10 8.88
N ASN A 229 3.40 24.23 9.89
CA ASN A 229 3.75 23.97 11.29
C ASN A 229 4.09 22.51 11.56
N PHE A 230 3.43 21.58 10.87
CA PHE A 230 3.76 20.16 10.93
C PHE A 230 5.07 19.88 10.20
N LEU A 231 5.22 20.41 8.98
CA LEU A 231 6.40 20.19 8.14
C LEU A 231 7.69 20.67 8.80
N LYS A 232 7.65 21.81 9.51
CA LYS A 232 8.77 22.31 10.31
C LYS A 232 9.14 21.40 11.48
N LYS A 233 8.16 20.74 12.10
CA LYS A 233 8.41 19.78 13.20
C LYS A 233 8.88 18.41 12.68
N ALA A 234 8.48 18.07 11.47
CA ALA A 234 8.87 16.83 10.80
C ALA A 234 10.22 16.95 10.06
N ASN A 235 10.91 18.09 10.18
CA ASN A 235 12.19 18.38 9.52
C ASN A 235 12.13 18.09 8.00
N SER A 236 11.04 18.56 7.38
CA SER A 236 10.71 18.30 5.99
C SER A 236 11.59 19.10 5.02
N ASN A 237 12.14 18.43 4.00
CA ASN A 237 12.85 19.09 2.91
C ASN A 237 11.93 19.68 1.81
N LEU A 238 10.62 19.61 1.98
CA LEU A 238 9.66 19.94 0.91
C LEU A 238 9.74 21.40 0.44
N GLU A 239 10.00 22.35 1.35
CA GLU A 239 10.16 23.77 1.00
C GLU A 239 11.34 23.98 0.03
N PHE A 240 12.45 23.26 0.26
CA PHE A 240 13.61 23.28 -0.62
C PHE A 240 13.27 22.68 -1.99
N GLU A 241 12.65 21.50 -2.05
CA GLU A 241 12.32 20.84 -3.33
C GLU A 241 11.36 21.68 -4.18
N ILE A 242 10.37 22.35 -3.57
CA ILE A 242 9.46 23.27 -4.27
C ILE A 242 10.24 24.45 -4.87
N ASN A 243 11.08 25.11 -4.05
CA ASN A 243 11.86 26.25 -4.49
C ASN A 243 12.90 25.84 -5.55
N TYR A 244 13.46 24.64 -5.44
CA TYR A 244 14.41 24.09 -6.40
C TYR A 244 13.73 23.83 -7.76
N CYS A 245 12.56 23.20 -7.76
CA CYS A 245 11.78 23.02 -9.00
C CYS A 245 11.39 24.36 -9.62
N LYS A 246 10.93 25.34 -8.81
CA LYS A 246 10.58 26.67 -9.33
C LYS A 246 11.79 27.39 -9.93
N PHE A 247 12.95 27.30 -9.27
CA PHE A 247 14.20 27.84 -9.81
C PHE A 247 14.53 27.22 -11.17
N LEU A 248 14.47 25.88 -11.29
CA LEU A 248 14.76 25.22 -12.56
C LEU A 248 13.73 25.54 -13.65
N SER A 249 12.45 25.75 -13.31
CA SER A 249 11.45 26.23 -14.26
C SER A 249 11.77 27.64 -14.78
N LEU A 250 12.22 28.57 -13.93
CA LEU A 250 12.65 29.91 -14.37
C LEU A 250 13.86 29.84 -15.32
N ILE A 251 14.76 28.87 -15.09
CA ILE A 251 15.89 28.62 -15.99
C ILE A 251 15.42 28.10 -17.36
N GLU A 252 14.42 27.22 -17.40
CA GLU A 252 13.83 26.72 -18.66
C GLU A 252 13.07 27.79 -19.43
N GLU A 253 12.39 28.70 -18.73
CA GLU A 253 11.67 29.84 -19.31
C GLU A 253 12.63 30.89 -19.92
N GLY A 254 13.93 30.82 -19.61
CA GLY A 254 14.96 31.75 -20.11
C GLY A 254 15.18 32.98 -19.23
N ASP A 255 14.45 33.10 -18.12
CA ASP A 255 14.52 34.23 -17.19
C ASP A 255 15.67 34.09 -16.17
N VAL A 256 16.90 33.93 -16.67
CA VAL A 256 18.09 33.62 -15.86
C VAL A 256 18.35 34.66 -14.76
N ASN A 257 18.13 35.94 -15.05
CA ASN A 257 18.32 37.02 -14.07
C ASN A 257 17.33 36.92 -12.90
N GLU A 258 16.08 36.55 -13.18
CA GLU A 258 15.07 36.34 -12.14
C GLU A 258 15.36 35.06 -11.36
N ALA A 259 15.76 33.99 -12.04
CA ALA A 259 16.20 32.75 -11.42
C ALA A 259 17.36 32.97 -10.43
N ILE A 260 18.35 33.80 -10.78
CA ILE A 260 19.48 34.15 -9.89
C ILE A 260 18.97 34.90 -8.64
N LYS A 261 18.15 35.93 -8.81
CA LYS A 261 17.55 36.67 -7.68
C LYS A 261 16.72 35.75 -6.78
N TYR A 262 15.93 34.87 -7.39
CA TYR A 262 15.11 33.89 -6.70
C TYR A 262 15.96 32.89 -5.90
N SER A 263 17.04 32.39 -6.49
CA SER A 263 17.99 31.47 -5.84
C SER A 263 18.68 32.12 -4.63
N GLN A 264 19.12 33.38 -4.77
CA GLN A 264 19.71 34.12 -3.67
C GLN A 264 18.76 34.27 -2.48
N ALA A 265 17.48 34.53 -2.75
CA ALA A 265 16.48 34.70 -1.69
C ALA A 265 16.01 33.37 -1.06
N ASN A 266 15.78 32.34 -1.87
CA ASN A 266 15.05 31.14 -1.44
C ASN A 266 15.90 29.86 -1.34
N LEU A 267 17.08 29.81 -1.97
CA LEU A 267 17.93 28.60 -2.01
C LEU A 267 19.27 28.77 -1.27
N SER A 268 19.84 29.98 -1.27
CA SER A 268 21.11 30.25 -0.59
C SER A 268 21.16 29.86 0.91
N PRO A 269 20.08 30.00 1.71
CA PRO A 269 20.13 29.62 3.12
C PRO A 269 20.38 28.13 3.35
N TYR A 270 20.04 27.28 2.38
CA TYR A 270 20.19 25.82 2.47
C TYR A 270 21.63 25.35 2.27
N GLY A 271 22.54 26.21 1.83
CA GLY A 271 23.98 25.88 1.75
C GLY A 271 24.71 25.98 3.09
N ASN A 272 24.19 26.78 4.04
CA ASN A 272 24.85 27.00 5.32
C ASN A 272 24.52 25.89 6.33
N LYS A 273 25.54 25.15 6.75
CA LYS A 273 25.41 24.06 7.73
C LYS A 273 24.83 24.53 9.08
N GLY A 274 25.08 25.78 9.47
CA GLY A 274 24.57 26.36 10.73
C GLY A 274 23.05 26.50 10.79
N ASN A 275 22.36 26.43 9.64
CA ASN A 275 20.90 26.49 9.57
C ASN A 275 20.22 25.13 9.80
N TYR A 276 20.99 24.05 9.92
CA TYR A 276 20.49 22.69 10.07
C TYR A 276 20.74 22.17 11.49
N GLN A 277 19.79 21.41 12.00
CA GLN A 277 19.99 20.63 13.22
C GLN A 277 20.80 19.36 12.92
N SER A 278 21.44 18.76 13.93
CA SER A 278 22.29 17.57 13.74
C SER A 278 21.56 16.39 13.06
N GLN A 279 20.25 16.29 13.25
CA GLN A 279 19.39 15.25 12.66
C GLN A 279 19.10 15.50 11.16
N GLU A 280 19.40 16.68 10.64
CA GLU A 280 19.07 17.14 9.28
C GLU A 280 20.30 17.20 8.37
N PHE A 281 21.47 16.75 8.82
CA PHE A 281 22.70 16.81 8.03
C PHE A 281 22.63 16.01 6.71
N ILE A 282 21.82 14.95 6.66
CA ILE A 282 21.54 14.22 5.42
C ILE A 282 20.84 15.14 4.39
N ASN A 283 19.88 15.95 4.85
CA ASN A 283 19.21 16.92 3.98
C ASN A 283 20.17 18.02 3.55
N HIS A 284 21.02 18.51 4.47
CA HIS A 284 22.06 19.50 4.14
C HIS A 284 22.99 19.01 3.04
N GLU A 285 23.51 17.78 3.16
CA GLU A 285 24.43 17.21 2.17
C GLU A 285 23.75 17.06 0.80
N SER A 286 22.53 16.52 0.78
CA SER A 286 21.72 16.39 -0.44
C SER A 286 21.46 17.76 -1.10
N ASN A 287 21.00 18.74 -0.32
CA ASN A 287 20.70 20.09 -0.81
C ASN A 287 21.97 20.79 -1.31
N LEU A 288 23.08 20.66 -0.59
CA LEU A 288 24.36 21.24 -0.98
C LEU A 288 24.85 20.66 -2.32
N ASN A 289 24.67 19.36 -2.54
CA ASN A 289 25.02 18.73 -3.82
C ASN A 289 24.15 19.27 -4.96
N LYS A 290 22.82 19.35 -4.77
CA LYS A 290 21.91 19.99 -5.74
C LYS A 290 22.27 21.44 -6.03
N LEU A 291 22.69 22.21 -5.02
CA LEU A 291 23.12 23.61 -5.19
C LEU A 291 24.43 23.74 -5.98
N LYS A 292 25.39 22.83 -5.78
CA LYS A 292 26.65 22.81 -6.57
C LYS A 292 26.38 22.57 -8.05
N GLU A 293 25.39 21.74 -8.36
CA GLU A 293 25.00 21.39 -9.73
C GLU A 293 24.40 22.58 -10.49
N ILE A 294 23.74 23.53 -9.79
CA ILE A 294 23.16 24.74 -10.39
C ILE A 294 24.24 25.59 -11.11
N GLY A 295 25.44 25.70 -10.53
CA GLY A 295 26.53 26.49 -11.12
C GLY A 295 26.92 25.97 -12.51
N GLY A 296 26.96 24.65 -12.67
CA GLY A 296 27.22 24.01 -13.96
C GLY A 296 26.05 24.15 -14.95
N LEU A 297 24.81 24.14 -14.45
CA LEU A 297 23.61 24.38 -15.26
C LEU A 297 23.57 25.80 -15.86
N LEU A 298 23.96 26.83 -15.10
CA LEU A 298 24.03 28.20 -15.61
C LEU A 298 25.08 28.34 -16.73
N VAL A 299 26.22 27.67 -16.58
CA VAL A 299 27.26 27.59 -17.64
C VAL A 299 26.72 26.85 -18.87
N TYR A 300 25.99 25.74 -18.66
CA TYR A 300 25.31 25.01 -19.73
C TYR A 300 24.37 25.92 -20.53
N MET A 301 23.48 26.67 -19.84
CA MET A 301 22.52 27.57 -20.49
C MET A 301 23.22 28.67 -21.29
N ALA A 302 24.24 29.31 -20.73
CA ALA A 302 25.00 30.36 -21.42
C ALA A 302 25.73 29.86 -22.69
N ILE A 303 26.16 28.59 -22.71
CA ILE A 303 26.76 27.97 -23.90
C ILE A 303 25.67 27.60 -24.92
N ASN A 304 24.53 27.09 -24.45
CA ASN A 304 23.43 26.64 -25.30
C ASN A 304 22.71 27.82 -25.98
N GLU A 305 22.49 28.93 -25.28
CA GLU A 305 21.96 30.18 -25.86
C GLU A 305 22.85 30.74 -26.98
N LYS A 306 24.18 30.67 -26.80
CA LYS A 306 25.15 31.10 -27.82
C LYS A 306 25.17 30.16 -29.03
N ALA A 307 24.88 28.88 -28.83
CA ALA A 307 24.77 27.91 -29.91
C ALA A 307 23.46 28.07 -30.71
N SER A 308 22.35 28.45 -30.07
CA SER A 308 21.05 28.65 -30.73
C SER A 308 20.94 29.99 -31.49
N THR A 309 21.68 31.03 -31.09
CA THR A 309 21.72 32.32 -31.79
C THR A 309 22.67 32.35 -33.00
N GLN A 310 23.59 31.39 -33.13
CA GLN A 310 24.54 31.31 -34.24
C GLN A 310 24.15 30.21 -35.24
N VAL A 311 23.18 30.52 -36.11
CA VAL A 311 22.70 29.55 -37.13
C VAL A 311 23.72 29.33 -38.27
N ASP A 312 24.70 30.22 -38.49
CA ASP A 312 25.58 30.15 -39.68
C ASP A 312 27.11 30.22 -39.42
N LYS A 313 27.61 30.05 -38.19
CA LYS A 313 29.06 29.92 -37.95
C LYS A 313 29.39 28.81 -36.96
N SER A 314 30.41 28.03 -37.32
CA SER A 314 30.92 26.88 -36.55
C SER A 314 31.06 27.20 -35.07
N ILE A 315 30.39 26.40 -34.22
CA ILE A 315 30.54 26.45 -32.76
C ILE A 315 32.05 26.41 -32.43
N PRO A 316 32.59 27.32 -31.59
CA PRO A 316 33.99 27.31 -31.21
C PRO A 316 34.41 25.93 -30.69
N PHE A 317 35.62 25.46 -31.07
CA PHE A 317 36.13 24.14 -30.69
C PHE A 317 36.07 23.89 -29.18
N SER A 318 36.36 24.92 -28.37
CA SER A 318 36.24 24.91 -26.91
C SER A 318 34.81 24.61 -26.44
N SER A 319 33.80 25.26 -27.01
CA SER A 319 32.39 25.00 -26.72
C SER A 319 31.97 23.59 -27.15
N SER A 320 32.45 23.11 -28.30
CA SER A 320 32.21 21.74 -28.77
C SER A 320 32.78 20.67 -27.83
N LEU A 321 33.98 20.88 -27.28
CA LEU A 321 34.57 19.98 -26.28
C LEU A 321 33.77 19.93 -24.98
N VAL A 322 33.28 21.08 -24.51
CA VAL A 322 32.44 21.16 -23.30
C VAL A 322 31.10 20.46 -23.53
N ILE A 323 30.45 20.66 -24.68
CA ILE A 323 29.18 20.02 -25.05
C ILE A 323 29.32 18.49 -25.07
N ARG A 324 30.47 17.97 -25.52
CA ARG A 324 30.74 16.52 -25.57
C ARG A 324 31.17 15.92 -24.23
N SER A 325 31.37 16.74 -23.20
CA SER A 325 31.77 16.25 -21.88
C SER A 325 30.62 15.49 -21.18
N PRO A 326 30.92 14.45 -20.37
CA PRO A 326 29.91 13.74 -19.59
C PRO A 326 29.11 14.65 -18.65
N ARG A 327 29.78 15.62 -18.00
CA ARG A 327 29.16 16.60 -17.10
C ARG A 327 28.13 17.48 -17.79
N PHE A 328 28.32 17.80 -19.07
CA PHE A 328 27.35 18.57 -19.84
C PHE A 328 26.03 17.83 -20.04
N LYS A 329 26.07 16.50 -20.19
CA LYS A 329 24.86 15.66 -20.24
C LYS A 329 24.14 15.59 -18.90
N GLU A 330 24.88 15.61 -17.79
CA GLU A 330 24.32 15.66 -16.44
C GLU A 330 23.53 16.95 -16.20
N TYR A 331 24.01 18.11 -16.68
CA TYR A 331 23.26 19.37 -16.56
C TYR A 331 21.96 19.37 -17.36
N LYS A 332 21.94 18.76 -18.55
CA LYS A 332 20.69 18.54 -19.30
C LYS A 332 19.71 17.63 -18.54
N LYS A 333 20.24 16.66 -17.78
CA LYS A 333 19.43 15.75 -16.95
C LYS A 333 18.76 16.46 -15.77
N LEU A 334 19.33 17.53 -15.25
CA LEU A 334 18.71 18.34 -14.18
C LEU A 334 17.39 19.01 -14.62
N LEU A 335 17.27 19.30 -15.91
CA LEU A 335 16.04 19.82 -16.53
C LEU A 335 15.07 18.71 -16.94
N SER A 336 15.39 17.44 -16.65
CA SER A 336 14.49 16.32 -16.94
C SER A 336 13.41 16.15 -15.87
N ASN A 337 12.48 15.24 -16.12
CA ASN A 337 11.37 14.94 -15.22
C ASN A 337 11.80 14.37 -13.85
N GLU A 338 13.07 13.97 -13.69
CA GLU A 338 13.60 13.45 -12.41
C GLU A 338 13.42 14.43 -11.23
N ARG A 339 13.40 15.74 -11.50
CA ARG A 339 13.14 16.76 -10.47
C ARG A 339 11.70 16.68 -9.94
N TRP A 340 10.73 16.43 -10.82
CA TRP A 340 9.32 16.32 -10.47
C TRP A 340 9.05 15.01 -9.72
N ASP A 341 9.75 13.94 -10.09
CA ASP A 341 9.76 12.68 -9.34
C ASP A 341 10.30 12.89 -7.91
N SER A 342 11.40 13.62 -7.76
CA SER A 342 11.98 13.94 -6.45
C SER A 342 11.02 14.78 -5.59
N LEU A 343 10.39 15.80 -6.17
CA LEU A 343 9.40 16.62 -5.48
C LEU A 343 8.16 15.80 -5.09
N SER A 344 7.66 14.95 -6.00
CA SER A 344 6.47 14.12 -5.74
C SER A 344 6.75 13.09 -4.65
N GLN A 345 7.92 12.46 -4.64
CA GLN A 345 8.34 11.55 -3.58
C GLN A 345 8.41 12.28 -2.24
N CYS A 346 9.04 13.46 -2.19
CA CYS A 346 9.06 14.27 -0.97
C CYS A 346 7.65 14.62 -0.49
N PHE A 347 6.74 15.00 -1.39
CA PHE A 347 5.34 15.24 -1.06
C PHE A 347 4.65 13.99 -0.49
N ILE A 348 4.78 12.83 -1.14
CA ILE A 348 4.20 11.55 -0.71
C ILE A 348 4.69 11.18 0.70
N GLU A 349 5.98 11.31 0.96
CA GLU A 349 6.55 11.00 2.27
C GLU A 349 5.99 11.89 3.37
N ASN A 350 5.88 13.20 3.12
CA ASN A 350 5.33 14.13 4.09
C ASN A 350 3.83 13.93 4.29
N PHE A 351 3.10 13.64 3.21
CA PHE A 351 1.67 13.35 3.24
C PHE A 351 1.39 12.08 4.06
N THR A 352 2.10 10.99 3.78
CA THR A 352 1.96 9.73 4.53
C THR A 352 2.34 9.88 6.00
N LYS A 353 3.39 10.64 6.33
CA LYS A 353 3.76 10.98 7.71
C LYS A 353 2.67 11.80 8.43
N LEU A 354 2.11 12.80 7.76
CA LEU A 354 1.07 13.68 8.33
C LEU A 354 -0.18 12.92 8.76
N TYR A 355 -0.67 12.03 7.90
CA TYR A 355 -1.89 11.26 8.15
C TYR A 355 -1.62 9.87 8.75
N GLY A 356 -0.35 9.50 8.90
CA GLY A 356 0.08 8.22 9.43
C GLY A 356 -0.30 7.02 8.56
N ILE A 357 -0.31 7.22 7.23
CA ILE A 357 -0.66 6.21 6.23
C ILE A 357 0.53 5.27 6.03
N SER A 358 0.26 3.96 5.95
CA SER A 358 1.28 2.95 5.60
C SER A 358 1.76 3.14 4.17
N ARG A 359 3.08 2.99 3.94
CA ARG A 359 3.68 2.95 2.60
C ARG A 359 3.28 1.68 1.83
N ASN A 360 3.01 0.59 2.54
CA ASN A 360 2.63 -0.68 1.95
C ASN A 360 1.11 -0.76 1.81
N TYR A 361 0.66 -1.12 0.61
CA TYR A 361 -0.75 -1.41 0.33
C TYR A 361 -1.13 -2.75 0.97
N PRO A 362 -2.16 -2.80 1.86
CA PRO A 362 -2.60 -4.05 2.46
C PRO A 362 -2.98 -5.11 1.41
N LEU A 363 -3.51 -4.68 0.26
CA LEU A 363 -3.81 -5.55 -0.88
C LEU A 363 -2.59 -6.39 -1.32
N PHE A 364 -1.39 -5.81 -1.35
CA PHE A 364 -0.17 -6.53 -1.72
C PHE A 364 0.24 -7.56 -0.67
N ILE A 365 0.00 -7.28 0.61
CA ILE A 365 0.23 -8.23 1.70
C ILE A 365 -0.71 -9.43 1.55
N TYR A 366 -2.01 -9.20 1.35
CA TYR A 366 -2.98 -10.28 1.16
C TYR A 366 -2.72 -11.09 -0.11
N LEU A 367 -2.41 -10.42 -1.24
CA LEU A 367 -2.06 -11.09 -2.49
C LEU A 367 -0.78 -11.91 -2.35
N SER A 368 0.26 -11.37 -1.73
CA SER A 368 1.52 -12.11 -1.55
C SER A 368 1.33 -13.33 -0.63
N ALA A 369 0.57 -13.20 0.45
CA ALA A 369 0.25 -14.32 1.34
C ALA A 369 -0.59 -15.40 0.64
N GLY A 370 -1.66 -15.01 -0.06
CA GLY A 370 -2.54 -15.93 -0.79
C GLY A 370 -1.86 -16.60 -1.99
N LEU A 371 -1.05 -15.86 -2.76
CA LEU A 371 -0.29 -16.45 -3.86
C LEU A 371 0.76 -17.41 -3.33
N SER A 372 1.45 -17.09 -2.23
CA SER A 372 2.44 -17.98 -1.62
C SER A 372 1.82 -19.26 -1.09
N SER A 373 0.59 -19.23 -0.56
CA SER A 373 -0.10 -20.43 -0.06
C SER A 373 -0.59 -21.36 -1.17
N LEU A 374 -0.82 -20.83 -2.37
CA LEU A 374 -1.27 -21.60 -3.54
C LEU A 374 -0.12 -22.01 -4.47
N LYS A 375 1.01 -21.29 -4.45
CA LYS A 375 2.14 -21.51 -5.35
C LYS A 375 2.87 -22.81 -5.00
N THR A 376 2.90 -23.76 -5.92
CA THR A 376 3.61 -25.04 -5.73
C THR A 376 4.85 -25.14 -6.61
N LYS A 377 5.74 -26.11 -6.34
CA LYS A 377 6.91 -26.39 -7.20
C LYS A 377 6.51 -26.73 -8.65
N SER A 378 5.28 -27.20 -8.86
CA SER A 378 4.73 -27.44 -10.20
C SER A 378 4.50 -26.15 -10.98
N CYS A 379 4.40 -24.97 -10.34
CA CYS A 379 4.21 -23.69 -11.04
C CYS A 379 5.45 -23.21 -11.82
N TYR A 380 6.65 -23.78 -11.61
CA TYR A 380 7.91 -23.30 -12.21
C TYR A 380 8.18 -23.82 -13.63
N CYS A 381 7.46 -24.84 -14.11
CA CYS A 381 7.85 -25.60 -15.30
C CYS A 381 6.85 -25.47 -16.47
N ASN A 382 6.41 -24.24 -16.78
CA ASN A 382 5.44 -24.01 -17.84
C ASN A 382 6.06 -23.41 -19.11
N THR A 383 7.01 -24.11 -19.73
CA THR A 383 7.64 -23.71 -21.00
C THR A 383 6.75 -23.95 -22.23
N GLU A 384 5.64 -24.66 -22.07
CA GLU A 384 4.75 -25.06 -23.17
C GLU A 384 3.38 -24.36 -23.17
N ASN A 385 3.06 -23.51 -22.19
CA ASN A 385 1.85 -22.69 -22.30
C ASN A 385 2.08 -21.64 -23.38
N THR A 386 1.20 -21.64 -24.39
CA THR A 386 1.22 -20.70 -25.51
C THR A 386 1.19 -19.24 -25.05
N ILE A 387 0.64 -18.95 -23.87
CA ILE A 387 0.57 -17.59 -23.31
C ILE A 387 1.93 -17.07 -22.81
N PHE A 388 2.86 -17.94 -22.42
CA PHE A 388 4.18 -17.53 -21.87
C PHE A 388 5.28 -17.44 -22.93
N LYS A 389 4.99 -17.79 -24.18
CA LYS A 389 5.98 -17.82 -25.27
C LYS A 389 6.52 -16.43 -25.63
N GLN A 390 5.73 -15.37 -25.42
CA GLN A 390 6.10 -14.00 -25.76
C GLN A 390 7.10 -13.32 -24.80
N TYR A 391 7.35 -13.87 -23.60
CA TYR A 391 8.16 -13.18 -22.58
C TYR A 391 9.60 -13.73 -22.43
N ILE A 392 9.92 -14.88 -23.04
CA ILE A 392 11.24 -15.53 -22.86
C ILE A 392 12.29 -15.01 -23.85
N GLU A 393 11.90 -14.48 -25.01
CA GLU A 393 12.86 -13.99 -26.01
C GLU A 393 13.66 -12.75 -25.57
N SER A 394 13.34 -12.10 -24.44
CA SER A 394 13.98 -10.85 -24.03
C SER A 394 14.87 -10.92 -22.78
N LEU A 395 15.16 -12.11 -22.22
CA LEU A 395 15.83 -12.24 -20.90
C LEU A 395 17.06 -13.16 -20.88
N GLU A 396 17.66 -13.46 -22.03
CA GLU A 396 18.95 -14.17 -22.10
C GLU A 396 20.13 -13.26 -21.70
N SER A 397 20.19 -12.85 -20.43
CA SER A 397 21.44 -12.44 -19.79
C SER A 397 21.28 -12.42 -18.28
N ASN A 398 22.08 -13.24 -17.59
CA ASN A 398 22.27 -13.35 -16.12
C ASN A 398 21.48 -14.45 -15.40
N GLU A 399 21.94 -15.70 -15.56
CA GLU A 399 21.34 -16.89 -14.93
C GLU A 399 22.29 -17.65 -13.97
N ASN A 400 23.06 -16.94 -13.13
CA ASN A 400 24.11 -17.56 -12.30
C ASN A 400 23.98 -17.45 -10.77
N VAL A 401 22.86 -17.03 -10.18
CA VAL A 401 22.79 -16.82 -8.71
C VAL A 401 22.02 -17.88 -7.90
N TYR A 402 21.21 -18.76 -8.50
CA TYR A 402 20.30 -19.64 -7.71
C TYR A 402 20.46 -21.17 -7.89
N LYS A 403 21.54 -21.66 -8.50
CA LYS A 403 21.65 -23.10 -8.86
C LYS A 403 22.19 -24.04 -7.77
N LYS A 404 22.73 -23.56 -6.65
CA LYS A 404 23.50 -24.44 -5.74
C LYS A 404 22.64 -25.32 -4.80
N ASP A 405 21.46 -24.86 -4.38
CA ASP A 405 20.62 -25.62 -3.42
C ASP A 405 19.55 -26.52 -4.08
N LEU A 406 19.49 -26.58 -5.41
CA LEU A 406 18.49 -27.34 -6.15
C LEU A 406 19.01 -28.65 -6.78
N ALA A 407 20.31 -28.91 -6.77
CA ALA A 407 20.92 -29.97 -7.58
C ALA A 407 20.47 -31.40 -7.25
N VAL A 408 19.99 -31.67 -6.03
CA VAL A 408 19.56 -33.02 -5.62
C VAL A 408 18.07 -33.30 -5.93
N LEU A 409 17.31 -32.31 -6.38
CA LEU A 409 15.84 -32.37 -6.58
C LEU A 409 15.37 -32.00 -8.00
N THR A 410 16.26 -31.96 -9.00
CA THR A 410 16.10 -31.25 -10.28
C THR A 410 16.08 -32.10 -11.56
N ASP A 411 15.59 -33.33 -11.50
CA ASP A 411 15.41 -34.08 -12.75
C ASP A 411 14.20 -33.53 -13.54
N LYS A 412 14.48 -32.73 -14.59
CA LYS A 412 13.49 -31.95 -15.38
C LYS A 412 12.40 -32.82 -16.02
N LYS A 413 12.66 -34.12 -16.24
CA LYS A 413 11.70 -35.05 -16.88
C LYS A 413 10.46 -35.38 -16.05
N TYR A 414 10.49 -35.12 -14.74
CA TYR A 414 9.44 -35.55 -13.80
C TYR A 414 8.60 -34.41 -13.19
N ARG A 415 8.90 -33.14 -13.52
CA ARG A 415 8.34 -31.97 -12.79
C ARG A 415 7.70 -30.89 -13.67
N GLY A 416 7.03 -31.27 -14.76
CA GLY A 416 6.22 -30.35 -15.55
C GLY A 416 4.73 -30.42 -15.20
N PRO A 417 4.04 -29.31 -14.86
CA PRO A 417 2.58 -29.29 -14.71
C PRO A 417 1.88 -29.63 -16.03
N ASN A 418 2.50 -29.54 -17.21
CA ASN A 418 1.80 -29.87 -18.45
C ASN A 418 1.97 -31.32 -18.89
N LYS A 419 3.02 -32.05 -18.47
CA LYS A 419 3.21 -33.45 -18.90
C LYS A 419 2.08 -34.34 -18.41
N TYR A 420 1.72 -34.21 -17.13
CA TYR A 420 0.60 -34.96 -16.53
C TYR A 420 -0.75 -34.55 -17.12
N TYR A 421 -0.97 -33.26 -17.35
CA TYR A 421 -2.22 -32.74 -17.89
C TYR A 421 -2.40 -33.09 -19.37
N LYS A 422 -1.31 -33.10 -20.16
CA LYS A 422 -1.28 -33.63 -21.53
C LYS A 422 -1.57 -35.14 -21.57
N LEU A 423 -0.96 -35.94 -20.69
CA LEU A 423 -1.24 -37.38 -20.58
C LEU A 423 -2.70 -37.68 -20.20
N LEU A 424 -3.31 -36.81 -19.39
CA LEU A 424 -4.69 -36.94 -18.92
C LEU A 424 -5.71 -36.22 -19.81
N ASN A 425 -5.30 -35.54 -20.90
CA ASN A 425 -6.14 -34.63 -21.68
C ASN A 425 -6.93 -33.61 -20.83
N LYS A 426 -6.28 -33.00 -19.83
CA LYS A 426 -6.87 -31.98 -18.94
C LYS A 426 -6.15 -30.64 -19.08
N ILE A 427 -6.85 -29.54 -18.80
CA ILE A 427 -6.28 -28.19 -18.74
C ILE A 427 -5.86 -27.89 -17.30
N ASN A 428 -4.69 -27.26 -17.12
CA ASN A 428 -4.25 -26.79 -15.81
C ASN A 428 -5.02 -25.52 -15.44
N HIS A 429 -5.92 -25.63 -14.45
CA HIS A 429 -6.73 -24.52 -13.93
C HIS A 429 -6.09 -23.83 -12.72
N CYS A 430 -4.77 -23.97 -12.53
CA CYS A 430 -4.08 -23.35 -11.41
C CYS A 430 -4.18 -21.81 -11.49
N PRO A 431 -4.80 -21.14 -10.50
CA PRO A 431 -4.99 -19.69 -10.54
C PRO A 431 -3.65 -18.94 -10.52
N VAL A 432 -2.65 -19.46 -9.79
CA VAL A 432 -1.29 -18.87 -9.72
C VAL A 432 -0.56 -18.95 -11.07
N CYS A 433 -0.92 -19.91 -11.93
CA CYS A 433 -0.33 -20.07 -13.24
C CYS A 433 -1.00 -19.23 -14.33
N SER A 434 -1.98 -18.38 -13.98
CA SER A 434 -2.49 -17.38 -14.93
C SER A 434 -1.37 -16.40 -15.30
N PRO A 435 -1.35 -15.83 -16.51
CA PRO A 435 -0.30 -14.90 -16.94
C PRO A 435 -0.11 -13.72 -15.99
N GLU A 436 -1.23 -13.17 -15.52
CA GLU A 436 -1.31 -11.99 -14.66
C GLU A 436 -0.76 -12.32 -13.27
N LEU A 437 -1.21 -13.43 -12.67
CA LEU A 437 -0.81 -13.82 -11.31
C LEU A 437 0.56 -14.49 -11.26
N TYR A 438 1.01 -15.12 -12.35
CA TYR A 438 2.35 -15.69 -12.44
C TYR A 438 3.42 -14.60 -12.36
N LYS A 439 3.22 -13.48 -13.07
CA LYS A 439 4.14 -12.33 -13.01
C LYS A 439 4.29 -11.80 -11.59
N LEU A 440 3.18 -11.71 -10.85
CA LEU A 440 3.16 -11.25 -9.46
C LEU A 440 3.76 -12.28 -8.49
N SER A 441 3.56 -13.57 -8.75
CA SER A 441 3.98 -14.66 -7.85
C SER A 441 5.40 -15.17 -8.11
N LYS A 442 6.07 -14.77 -9.19
CA LYS A 442 7.39 -15.28 -9.61
C LYS A 442 8.41 -15.32 -8.46
N ASN A 443 8.52 -14.21 -7.72
CA ASN A 443 9.51 -14.04 -6.65
C ASN A 443 9.02 -14.47 -5.25
N LEU A 444 7.78 -14.98 -5.14
CA LEU A 444 7.22 -15.44 -3.87
C LEU A 444 7.70 -16.86 -3.50
N PRO A 445 7.76 -17.21 -2.21
CA PRO A 445 8.08 -18.57 -1.78
C PRO A 445 7.03 -19.58 -2.27
N TYR A 446 7.44 -20.85 -2.34
CA TYR A 446 6.51 -21.95 -2.59
C TYR A 446 5.79 -22.29 -1.29
N ALA A 447 4.51 -22.61 -1.40
CA ALA A 447 3.76 -23.24 -0.34
C ALA A 447 4.48 -24.53 0.08
N GLN A 448 4.82 -24.62 1.36
CA GLN A 448 5.11 -25.88 2.01
C GLN A 448 3.78 -26.55 2.31
N LEU A 449 3.12 -27.03 1.26
CA LEU A 449 1.95 -27.85 1.47
C LEU A 449 2.47 -29.16 2.06
N ILE A 450 2.16 -29.40 3.33
CA ILE A 450 2.00 -30.75 3.86
C ILE A 450 0.70 -31.27 3.22
N THR A 451 0.66 -31.39 1.88
CA THR A 451 -0.49 -31.98 1.21
C THR A 451 -0.52 -33.43 1.65
N SER A 452 -1.51 -33.75 2.50
CA SER A 452 -1.97 -35.11 2.80
C SER A 452 -0.84 -36.11 2.99
N ILE A 453 -0.46 -36.37 4.23
CA ILE A 453 0.16 -37.65 4.57
C ILE A 453 -0.75 -38.72 3.96
N PHE A 454 -0.38 -39.26 2.80
CA PHE A 454 -1.12 -40.39 2.24
C PHE A 454 -1.00 -41.47 3.30
N ASN A 455 -2.12 -42.09 3.70
CA ASN A 455 -2.02 -43.24 4.58
C ASN A 455 -1.17 -44.30 3.86
N ASN A 456 -0.01 -44.65 4.44
CA ASN A 456 0.99 -45.54 3.86
C ASN A 456 1.40 -45.17 2.41
N PRO A 457 2.15 -44.07 2.18
CA PRO A 457 2.63 -43.72 0.86
C PRO A 457 3.73 -44.70 0.40
N PHE A 458 3.59 -45.24 -0.80
CA PHE A 458 4.65 -46.02 -1.45
C PHE A 458 5.14 -45.31 -2.69
N LYS A 459 6.47 -45.25 -2.83
CA LYS A 459 7.18 -44.74 -4.01
C LYS A 459 7.52 -45.93 -4.92
N LEU A 460 7.04 -45.89 -6.15
CA LEU A 460 7.42 -46.82 -7.21
C LEU A 460 8.85 -46.53 -7.72
N PRO A 461 9.53 -47.49 -8.37
CA PRO A 461 10.87 -47.28 -8.94
C PRO A 461 10.99 -46.11 -9.93
N ASN A 462 9.89 -45.77 -10.63
CA ASN A 462 9.84 -44.62 -11.52
C ASN A 462 9.67 -43.25 -10.81
N GLY A 463 9.55 -43.26 -9.47
CA GLY A 463 9.48 -42.07 -8.63
C GLY A 463 8.06 -41.58 -8.30
N ASN A 464 7.02 -42.21 -8.85
CA ASN A 464 5.63 -41.85 -8.54
C ASN A 464 5.23 -42.37 -7.15
N ILE A 465 4.46 -41.56 -6.41
CA ILE A 465 4.02 -41.88 -5.05
C ILE A 465 2.49 -42.00 -5.01
N TYR A 466 2.00 -43.10 -4.45
CA TYR A 466 0.57 -43.37 -4.29
C TYR A 466 0.27 -43.88 -2.88
N PRO A 467 -0.95 -43.68 -2.35
CA PRO A 467 -1.44 -44.46 -1.22
C PRO A 467 -1.43 -45.93 -1.60
N PHE A 468 -0.85 -46.79 -0.76
CA PHE A 468 -0.81 -48.23 -1.02
C PHE A 468 -2.21 -48.79 -1.29
N ASP A 469 -3.20 -48.35 -0.51
CA ASP A 469 -4.60 -48.76 -0.67
C ASP A 469 -5.18 -48.44 -2.05
N LYS A 470 -4.71 -47.39 -2.74
CA LYS A 470 -5.15 -47.06 -4.10
C LYS A 470 -4.45 -47.88 -5.18
N LEU A 471 -3.25 -48.37 -4.92
CA LEU A 471 -2.59 -49.35 -5.78
C LEU A 471 -3.33 -50.70 -5.68
N LEU A 472 -3.84 -51.02 -4.49
CA LEU A 472 -4.60 -52.24 -4.19
C LEU A 472 -6.09 -52.17 -4.58
N ASN A 473 -6.74 -51.01 -4.45
CA ASN A 473 -8.20 -50.93 -4.60
C ASN A 473 -8.63 -51.19 -6.06
N PRO A 474 -9.53 -52.14 -6.29
CA PRO A 474 -10.02 -52.46 -7.62
C PRO A 474 -10.96 -51.34 -8.10
N SER A 475 -10.57 -50.65 -9.17
CA SER A 475 -11.55 -49.92 -9.99
C SER A 475 -12.31 -50.97 -10.80
N GLU A 476 -13.64 -50.90 -10.82
CA GLU A 476 -14.56 -51.90 -11.39
C GLU A 476 -14.23 -52.36 -12.82
N LYS A 477 -13.46 -51.58 -13.59
CA LYS A 477 -13.07 -51.91 -14.98
C LYS A 477 -11.92 -52.92 -15.15
N TYR A 478 -11.12 -53.23 -14.13
CA TYR A 478 -9.87 -54.01 -14.30
C TYR A 478 -9.60 -55.06 -13.19
N LEU A 479 -10.66 -55.69 -12.68
CA LEU A 479 -10.57 -56.66 -11.57
C LEU A 479 -9.67 -57.87 -11.88
N SER A 480 -9.69 -58.40 -13.10
CA SER A 480 -8.99 -59.65 -13.44
C SER A 480 -7.47 -59.47 -13.59
N GLU A 481 -7.02 -58.38 -14.22
CA GLU A 481 -5.60 -58.12 -14.45
C GLU A 481 -4.87 -57.74 -13.14
N LYS A 482 -5.50 -56.94 -12.28
CA LYS A 482 -4.89 -56.50 -11.01
C LYS A 482 -4.80 -57.61 -9.96
N ASN A 483 -5.80 -58.49 -9.85
CA ASN A 483 -5.76 -59.62 -8.92
C ASN A 483 -4.65 -60.63 -9.28
N THR A 484 -4.39 -60.82 -10.57
CA THR A 484 -3.27 -61.66 -11.05
C THR A 484 -1.92 -61.02 -10.73
N LEU A 485 -1.78 -59.71 -10.94
CA LEU A 485 -0.55 -58.98 -10.61
C LEU A 485 -0.26 -58.98 -9.11
N LEU A 486 -1.30 -58.83 -8.27
CA LEU A 486 -1.18 -58.91 -6.81
C LEU A 486 -0.72 -60.29 -6.32
N ARG A 487 -1.25 -61.38 -6.91
CA ARG A 487 -0.77 -62.75 -6.61
C ARG A 487 0.69 -62.97 -7.04
N MET A 488 1.16 -62.22 -8.03
CA MET A 488 2.56 -62.23 -8.50
C MET A 488 3.45 -61.24 -7.73
N GLY A 489 2.96 -60.60 -6.67
CA GLY A 489 3.73 -59.60 -5.92
C GLY A 489 4.04 -58.34 -6.73
N LYS A 490 3.22 -58.01 -7.75
CA LYS A 490 3.43 -56.89 -8.67
C LYS A 490 2.31 -55.86 -8.58
N VAL A 491 2.67 -54.60 -8.78
CA VAL A 491 1.76 -53.45 -8.87
C VAL A 491 1.94 -52.74 -10.21
N LYS A 492 0.82 -52.29 -10.78
CA LYS A 492 0.81 -51.54 -12.04
C LYS A 492 0.63 -50.05 -11.74
N ASP A 493 1.53 -49.23 -12.24
CA ASP A 493 1.40 -47.78 -12.12
C ASP A 493 0.12 -47.32 -12.86
N PRO A 494 -0.83 -46.67 -12.15
CA PRO A 494 -2.06 -46.17 -12.78
C PRO A 494 -1.83 -45.15 -13.90
N LEU A 495 -0.70 -44.44 -13.88
CA LEU A 495 -0.35 -43.40 -14.85
C LEU A 495 0.50 -43.94 -16.00
N THR A 496 1.60 -44.63 -15.73
CA THR A 496 2.52 -45.09 -16.80
C THR A 496 2.16 -46.47 -17.34
N ARG A 497 1.28 -47.21 -16.66
CA ARG A 497 0.92 -48.62 -16.93
C ARG A 497 2.10 -49.61 -16.82
N GLU A 498 3.25 -49.16 -16.34
CA GLU A 498 4.42 -49.98 -16.05
C GLU A 498 4.12 -50.89 -14.85
N ILE A 499 4.72 -52.08 -14.84
CA ILE A 499 4.52 -53.08 -13.79
C ILE A 499 5.81 -53.19 -12.99
N PHE A 500 5.71 -53.05 -11.67
CA PHE A 500 6.82 -53.13 -10.72
C PHE A 500 6.57 -54.22 -9.68
N LEU A 501 7.63 -54.78 -9.12
CA LEU A 501 7.52 -55.64 -7.95
C LEU A 501 7.24 -54.78 -6.71
N ILE A 502 6.41 -55.29 -5.81
CA ILE A 502 6.09 -54.62 -4.54
C ILE A 502 7.35 -54.45 -3.69
N ASP A 503 8.28 -55.40 -3.76
CA ASP A 503 9.56 -55.37 -3.02
C ASP A 503 10.47 -54.21 -3.46
N ASP A 504 10.36 -53.77 -4.72
CA ASP A 504 11.11 -52.62 -5.25
C ASP A 504 10.47 -51.27 -4.86
N CYS A 505 9.28 -51.30 -4.26
CA CYS A 505 8.56 -50.10 -3.86
C CYS A 505 8.97 -49.67 -2.45
N VAL A 506 9.37 -48.41 -2.30
CA VAL A 506 9.86 -47.88 -1.02
C VAL A 506 8.74 -47.18 -0.30
N ARG A 507 8.44 -47.59 0.94
CA ARG A 507 7.55 -46.83 1.82
C ARG A 507 8.19 -45.48 2.15
N VAL A 508 7.44 -44.41 1.92
CA VAL A 508 7.88 -43.04 2.22
C VAL A 508 7.22 -42.59 3.51
N TYR A 509 8.01 -42.09 4.45
CA TYR A 509 7.49 -41.43 5.64
C TYR A 509 7.45 -39.92 5.38
N PRO A 510 6.33 -39.22 5.69
CA PRO A 510 6.33 -37.76 5.67
C PRO A 510 7.37 -37.25 6.69
N ALA A 511 8.14 -36.25 6.28
CA ALA A 511 9.07 -35.52 7.15
C ALA A 511 8.35 -34.34 7.83
#